data_AF-A0A382KE20-F1
#
_entry.id   AF-A0A382KE20-F1
#
_cell.length_a   1.000
_cell.length_b   1.000
_cell.length_c   1.000
_cell.angle_alpha   90.00
_cell.angle_beta   90.00
_cell.angle_gamma   90.00
#
_symmetry.space_group_name_H-M   'P 1'
#
loop_
_entity.id
_entity.type
_entity.pdbx_description
1 polymer ?
#
loop_
_entity_poly.entity_id
_entity_poly.type
_entity_poly.pdbx_seq_one_letter_code
_entity_poly.pdbx_strand_id
1 'polypeptide(L)' 'NLKSENLETMLEKYPEKVLMKSVRGMLPKNKLGRAMIKKLRVFAGPEHTHIAQQPESLKL' A
#
# COMPACT_ATOMS: atom_id res chain seq x y z
N ASN A 1 -13.05 3.99 22.45
CA ASN A 1 -13.47 2.78 21.70
C ASN A 1 -12.31 2.23 20.90
N LEU A 2 -11.67 1.17 21.39
CA LEU A 2 -10.64 0.43 20.67
C LEU A 2 -11.32 -0.49 19.65
N LYS A 3 -10.91 -0.44 18.39
CA LYS A 3 -11.33 -1.39 17.35
C LYS A 3 -10.13 -2.28 17.02
N SER A 4 -10.36 -3.58 16.97
CA SER A 4 -9.37 -4.59 16.56
C SER A 4 -9.93 -5.38 15.38
N GLU A 5 -9.06 -5.76 14.45
CA GLU A 5 -9.38 -6.57 13.28
C GLU A 5 -8.24 -7.56 13.06
N ASN A 6 -8.58 -8.78 12.62
CA ASN A 6 -7.61 -9.83 12.33
C ASN A 6 -7.02 -9.64 10.93
N LEU A 7 -5.80 -10.13 10.71
CA LEU A 7 -5.12 -10.03 9.41
C LEU A 7 -5.94 -10.70 8.30
N GLU A 8 -6.48 -11.89 8.55
CA GLU A 8 -7.30 -12.65 7.61
C GLU A 8 -8.51 -11.81 7.14
N THR A 9 -9.29 -11.28 8.08
CA THR A 9 -10.44 -10.42 7.76
C THR A 9 -10.05 -9.16 6.97
N MET A 10 -8.83 -8.65 7.17
CA MET A 10 -8.34 -7.46 6.47
C MET A 10 -7.83 -7.80 5.06
N LEU A 11 -7.25 -8.99 4.86
CA LEU A 11 -6.83 -9.48 3.54
C LEU A 11 -8.04 -9.79 2.65
N GLU A 12 -9.13 -10.29 3.21
CA GLU A 12 -10.36 -10.54 2.45
C GLU A 12 -11.06 -9.25 2.02
N LYS A 13 -11.14 -8.26 2.93
CA LYS A 13 -11.90 -7.02 2.67
C LYS A 13 -11.10 -5.95 1.94
N TYR A 14 -9.83 -5.77 2.32
CA TYR A 14 -8.98 -4.66 1.89
C TYR A 14 -7.49 -5.08 1.84
N PRO A 15 -7.12 -6.04 0.99
CA PRO A 15 -5.76 -6.55 0.91
C PRO A 15 -4.72 -5.45 0.64
N GLU A 16 -5.07 -4.42 -0.14
CA GLU A 16 -4.21 -3.29 -0.45
C GLU A 16 -3.81 -2.47 0.79
N LYS A 17 -4.69 -2.39 1.80
CA LYS A 17 -4.42 -1.64 3.03
C LYS A 17 -3.38 -2.32 3.90
N VAL A 18 -3.24 -3.64 3.83
CA VAL A 18 -2.25 -4.39 4.63
C VAL A 18 -0.85 -3.94 4.22
N LEU A 19 -0.54 -4.04 2.92
CA LEU A 19 0.73 -3.60 2.35
C LEU A 19 0.98 -2.11 2.57
N MET A 20 -0.03 -1.27 2.32
CA MET A 20 0.10 0.19 2.49
C MET A 20 0.37 0.58 3.95
N LYS A 21 -0.24 -0.11 4.93
CA LYS A 21 0.04 0.11 6.36
C LYS A 21 1.46 -0.32 6.72
N SER A 22 1.91 -1.48 6.26
CA SER A 22 3.27 -1.98 6.51
C SER A 22 4.32 -1.00 5.99
N VAL A 23 4.22 -0.57 4.73
CA VAL A 23 5.17 0.39 4.15
C VAL A 23 5.11 1.74 4.87
N ARG A 24 3.92 2.23 5.20
CA ARG A 24 3.76 3.47 5.98
C ARG A 24 4.43 3.38 7.36
N GLY A 25 4.43 2.21 7.99
CA GLY A 25 5.11 1.95 9.26
C GLY A 25 6.63 2.02 9.16
N MET A 26 7.20 1.68 8.00
CA MET A 26 8.65 1.73 7.73
C MET A 26 9.14 3.13 7.32
N LEU A 27 8.24 4.05 6.98
CA LEU A 27 8.58 5.42 6.56
C LEU A 27 8.73 6.39 7.75
N PRO A 28 9.53 7.47 7.60
CA PRO A 28 9.68 8.49 8.63
C PRO A 28 8.36 9.21 8.93
N LYS A 29 8.05 9.44 10.21
CA LYS A 29 6.79 10.05 10.66
C LYS A 29 6.78 11.59 10.56
N ASN A 30 7.08 12.12 9.38
CA ASN A 30 7.15 13.56 9.11
C ASN A 30 6.38 13.95 7.83
N LYS A 31 6.42 15.24 7.44
CA LYS A 31 5.77 15.73 6.21
C LYS A 31 6.29 15.02 4.96
N LEU A 32 7.60 14.71 4.92
CA LEU A 32 8.22 13.98 3.82
C LEU A 32 7.69 12.55 3.70
N GLY A 33 7.62 11.79 4.79
CA GLY A 33 7.07 10.43 4.76
C GLY A 33 5.61 10.39 4.30
N ARG A 34 4.81 11.40 4.67
CA ARG A 34 3.44 11.57 4.15
C ARG A 34 3.40 11.88 2.64
N ALA A 35 4.44 12.51 2.09
CA ALA A 35 4.56 12.72 0.65
C ALA A 35 5.05 11.45 -0.07
N MET A 36 5.99 10.70 0.54
CA MET A 36 6.52 9.45 0.00
C MET A 36 5.43 8.39 -0.16
N ILE A 37 4.60 8.17 0.87
CA ILE A 37 3.55 7.14 0.81
C ILE A 37 2.52 7.39 -0.29
N LYS A 38 2.32 8.65 -0.72
CA LYS A 38 1.40 8.98 -1.83
C LYS A 38 1.91 8.53 -3.20
N LYS A 39 3.20 8.24 -3.33
CA LYS A 39 3.80 7.70 -4.54
C LYS A 39 3.55 6.19 -4.69
N LEU A 40 3.26 5.50 -3.59
CA LEU A 40 2.94 4.07 -3.60
C LEU A 40 1.50 3.85 -4.06
N ARG A 41 1.32 2.95 -5.04
CA ARG A 41 0.01 2.53 -5.55
C ARG A 41 -0.06 1.02 -5.46
N VAL A 42 -0.99 0.51 -4.66
CA VAL A 42 -1.18 -0.92 -4.40
C VAL A 42 -2.52 -1.33 -4.98
N PHE A 43 -2.52 -2.42 -5.73
CA PHE A 43 -3.71 -3.01 -6.34
C PHE A 43 -3.85 -4.45 -5.80
N ALA A 44 -5.09 -4.89 -5.58
CA ALA A 44 -5.37 -6.25 -5.09
C ALA A 44 -5.20 -7.32 -6.18
N GLY A 45 -5.38 -6.94 -7.45
CA GLY A 45 -5.29 -7.81 -8.61
C GLY A 45 -3.99 -7.61 -9.41
N PRO A 46 -3.80 -8.39 -10.49
CA PRO A 46 -2.60 -8.34 -11.33
C PRO A 46 -2.52 -7.08 -12.20
N GLU A 47 -3.63 -6.37 -12.39
CA GLU A 47 -3.70 -5.21 -13.26
C GLU A 47 -3.57 -3.88 -12.50
N HIS A 48 -2.96 -2.90 -13.14
CA HIS A 48 -2.87 -1.52 -12.66
C HIS A 48 -3.42 -0.53 -13.69
N THR A 49 -3.97 0.59 -13.24
CA THR A 49 -4.48 1.66 -14.13
C THR A 49 -3.38 2.57 -14.69
N HIS A 50 -2.10 2.27 -14.38
CA HIS A 50 -0.93 3.10 -14.69
C HIS A 50 -0.33 2.90 -16.10
N ILE A 51 -1.19 2.80 -17.12
CA ILE A 51 -0.76 2.53 -18.50
C ILE A 51 0.13 3.68 -19.04
N ALA A 52 -0.22 4.93 -18.72
CA ALA A 52 0.50 6.11 -19.20
C ALA A 52 1.90 6.29 -18.59
N GLN A 53 2.18 5.69 -17.42
CA GLN A 53 3.47 5.82 -16.75
C GLN A 53 4.54 4.84 -17.28
N GLN A 54 4.17 3.89 -18.15
CA GLN A 54 5.05 2.84 -18.67
C GLN A 54 5.95 2.21 -17.59
N PRO A 55 5.36 1.59 -16.56
CA PRO A 55 6.14 1.05 -15.44
C PRO A 55 7.06 -0.09 -15.88
N GLU A 56 8.31 -0.03 -15.43
CA GLU A 56 9.28 -1.10 -15.65
C GLU A 56 9.17 -2.17 -14.57
N SER A 57 9.20 -3.44 -14.98
CA SER A 57 9.17 -4.57 -14.05
C SER A 57 10.51 -4.69 -13.31
N LEU A 58 10.49 -4.53 -11.99
CA LEU A 58 11.64 -4.79 -11.12
C LEU A 58 11.62 -6.25 -10.66
N LYS A 59 12.75 -6.96 -10.84
CA LYS A 59 13.03 -8.22 -10.13
C LYS A 59 13.83 -7.88 -8.89
N LEU A 60 13.36 -8.34 -7.73
CA LEU A 60 13.99 -8.16 -6.43
C LEU A 60 14.95 -9.30 -6.11
#